data_AF-A0A7W4I2I5-F1
#
_entry.id   AF-A0A7W4I2I5-F1
#
_cell.length_a   1.000
_cell.length_b   1.000
_cell.length_c   1.000
_cell.angle_alpha   90.00
_cell.angle_beta   90.00
_cell.angle_gamma   90.00
#
_symmetry.space_group_name_H-M   'P 1'
#
loop_
_entity.id
_entity.type
_entity.pdbx_description
1 polymer ?
#
loop_
_entity_poly.entity_id
_entity_poly.type
_entity_poly.pdbx_seq_one_letter_code
_entity_poly.pdbx_strand_id
1 'polypeptide(L)'
;MAIVVTDVVQIEELRQHIEFDGDDRDALIKRYAQAALNYCLRWCDDPRWKVAADIPEPVVSAMLLVFGDLFEHRTSQSEIQLYANAAAENLMWSCRNWHGVEPVEGEP
;
A
#
# COMPACT_ATOMS: atom_id res chain seq x y z
N MET A 1 4.68 12.62 10.09
CA MET A 1 4.95 11.30 10.68
C MET A 1 4.59 10.26 9.63
N ALA A 2 5.43 9.27 9.36
CA ALA A 2 5.12 8.26 8.34
C ALA A 2 4.31 7.12 8.98
N ILE A 3 3.20 6.72 8.35
CA ILE A 3 2.38 5.60 8.81
C ILE A 3 3.19 4.29 8.62
N VAL A 4 3.31 3.50 9.69
CA VAL A 4 4.01 2.22 9.67
C VAL A 4 3.04 1.14 9.19
N VAL A 5 3.46 0.33 8.21
CA VAL A 5 2.58 -0.67 7.59
C VAL A 5 2.03 -1.69 8.58
N THR A 6 2.79 -2.07 9.61
CA THR A 6 2.33 -3.02 10.63
C THR A 6 1.26 -2.47 11.56
N ASP A 7 1.02 -1.16 11.55
CA ASP A 7 -0.11 -0.54 12.24
C ASP A 7 -1.38 -0.56 11.39
N VAL A 8 -1.24 -0.80 10.07
CA VAL A 8 -2.34 -0.92 9.10
C VAL A 8 -2.74 -2.38 8.91
N VAL A 9 -1.75 -3.24 8.64
CA VAL A 9 -1.93 -4.69 8.44
C VAL A 9 -0.85 -5.43 9.22
N GLN A 10 -1.25 -6.34 10.11
CA GLN A 10 -0.31 -7.10 10.94
C GLN A 10 0.56 -8.05 10.10
N ILE A 11 1.75 -8.39 10.59
CA ILE A 11 2.70 -9.22 9.83
C ILE A 11 2.15 -10.63 9.55
N GLU A 12 1.31 -11.14 10.44
CA GLU A 12 0.59 -12.41 10.28
C GLU A 12 -0.33 -12.38 9.06
N GLU A 13 -1.07 -11.29 8.87
CA GLU A 13 -1.98 -11.11 7.73
C GLU A 13 -1.20 -10.87 6.43
N LEU A 14 -0.11 -10.11 6.48
CA LEU A 14 0.79 -9.96 5.33
C LEU A 14 1.33 -11.32 4.87
N ARG A 15 1.75 -12.19 5.81
CA ARG A 15 2.18 -13.56 5.50
C ARG A 15 1.06 -14.39 4.88
N GLN A 16 -0.15 -14.32 5.44
CA GLN A 16 -1.32 -15.00 4.88
C GLN A 16 -1.63 -14.56 3.45
N HIS A 17 -1.50 -13.27 3.15
CA HIS A 17 -1.79 -12.72 1.82
C HIS A 17 -0.91 -13.32 0.72
N ILE A 18 0.36 -13.61 1.04
CA ILE A 18 1.33 -14.23 0.11
C ILE A 18 1.51 -15.73 0.38
N GLU A 19 0.63 -16.34 1.17
CA GLU A 19 0.67 -17.77 1.51
C GLU A 19 2.04 -18.24 2.05
N PHE A 20 2.71 -17.40 2.86
CA PHE A 20 4.04 -17.67 3.39
C PHE A 20 4.00 -18.07 4.89
N ASP A 21 4.30 -19.33 5.19
CA ASP A 21 4.19 -19.88 6.55
C ASP A 21 5.38 -19.59 7.48
N GLY A 22 6.52 -19.12 6.95
CA GLY A 22 7.75 -18.86 7.72
C GLY A 22 7.85 -17.46 8.31
N ASP A 23 8.73 -17.26 9.29
CA ASP A 23 9.05 -15.95 9.90
C ASP A 23 10.46 -15.42 9.51
N ASP A 24 11.27 -16.25 8.85
CA ASP A 24 12.65 -15.95 8.45
C ASP A 24 12.78 -14.88 7.35
N ARG A 25 11.65 -14.41 6.82
CA ARG A 25 11.55 -13.34 5.81
C ARG A 25 10.76 -12.12 6.28
N ASP A 26 10.35 -12.06 7.56
CA ASP A 26 9.54 -10.96 8.10
C ASP A 26 10.15 -9.58 7.81
N ALA A 27 11.47 -9.44 7.90
CA ALA A 27 12.15 -8.17 7.61
C ALA A 27 11.98 -7.73 6.14
N LEU A 28 11.96 -8.69 5.20
CA LEU A 28 11.77 -8.43 3.78
C LEU A 28 10.29 -8.18 3.46
N ILE A 29 9.39 -8.99 4.05
CA ILE A 29 7.93 -8.82 3.92
C ILE A 29 7.53 -7.42 4.38
N LYS A 30 7.99 -6.98 5.56
CA LYS A 30 7.74 -5.63 6.08
C LYS A 30 8.27 -4.55 5.12
N ARG A 31 9.42 -4.77 4.50
CA ARG A 31 10.00 -3.81 3.53
C ARG A 31 9.13 -3.68 2.29
N TYR A 32 8.67 -4.78 1.71
CA TYR A 32 7.80 -4.74 0.53
C TYR A 32 6.42 -4.17 0.87
N ALA A 33 5.83 -4.57 1.99
CA ALA A 33 4.55 -4.03 2.43
C ALA A 33 4.64 -2.53 2.71
N GLN A 34 5.71 -2.04 3.35
CA GLN A 34 5.91 -0.60 3.56
C GLN A 34 6.10 0.15 2.23
N ALA A 35 6.81 -0.44 1.26
CA ALA A 35 6.95 0.16 -0.07
C ALA A 35 5.62 0.25 -0.81
N ALA A 36 4.80 -0.81 -0.75
CA ALA A 36 3.44 -0.83 -1.30
C ALA A 36 2.54 0.23 -0.64
N LEU A 37 2.57 0.33 0.69
CA LEU A 37 1.82 1.36 1.43
C LEU A 37 2.23 2.77 0.98
N ASN A 38 3.53 3.04 0.95
CA ASN A 38 4.04 4.35 0.52
C ASN A 38 3.61 4.69 -0.92
N TYR A 39 3.60 3.69 -1.81
CA TYR A 39 3.13 3.84 -3.18
C TYR A 39 1.64 4.22 -3.23
N CYS A 40 0.78 3.45 -2.54
CA CYS A 40 -0.66 3.70 -2.51
C CYS A 40 -1.01 5.05 -1.87
N LEU A 41 -0.37 5.41 -0.75
CA LEU A 41 -0.59 6.71 -0.09
C LEU A 41 -0.20 7.87 -1.01
N ARG A 42 0.95 7.76 -1.70
CA ARG A 42 1.40 8.80 -2.63
C ARG A 42 0.52 8.88 -3.88
N TRP A 43 -0.03 7.76 -4.34
CA TRP A 43 -0.92 7.73 -5.48
C TRP A 43 -2.26 8.41 -5.18
N CYS A 44 -2.83 8.15 -3.99
CA CYS A 44 -4.07 8.76 -3.55
C CYS A 44 -3.91 10.21 -3.09
N ASP A 45 -2.74 10.56 -2.54
CA ASP A 45 -2.34 11.92 -2.14
C ASP A 45 -3.36 12.66 -1.24
N ASP A 46 -3.92 11.95 -0.26
CA ASP A 46 -4.88 12.50 0.68
C ASP A 46 -4.21 12.83 2.04
N PRO A 47 -3.98 14.12 2.37
CA PRO A 47 -3.29 14.51 3.59
C PRO A 47 -4.19 14.42 4.83
N ARG A 48 -5.47 14.02 4.69
CA ARG A 48 -6.33 13.71 5.83
C ARG A 48 -5.90 12.42 6.53
N TRP A 49 -5.17 11.54 5.85
CA TRP A 49 -4.67 10.29 6.41
C TRP A 49 -3.41 10.53 7.23
N LYS A 50 -3.56 10.63 8.54
CA LYS A 50 -2.50 10.95 9.51
C LYS A 50 -2.11 9.74 10.35
N VAL A 51 -3.03 8.79 10.55
CA VAL A 51 -2.83 7.53 11.29
C VAL A 51 -3.35 6.34 10.49
N ALA A 52 -2.96 5.12 10.89
CA ALA A 52 -3.36 3.90 10.19
C ALA A 52 -4.88 3.74 10.02
N ALA A 53 -5.66 4.12 11.05
CA ALA A 53 -7.12 4.04 11.04
C ALA A 53 -7.80 5.02 10.05
N ASP A 54 -7.07 6.01 9.52
CA ASP A 54 -7.63 6.94 8.53
C ASP A 54 -7.63 6.33 7.12
N ILE A 55 -6.86 5.26 6.89
CA ILE A 55 -6.69 4.65 5.57
C ILE A 55 -7.95 3.84 5.22
N PRO A 56 -8.61 4.15 4.09
CA PRO A 56 -9.79 3.39 3.67
C PRO A 56 -9.46 1.94 3.30
N GLU A 57 -10.38 1.03 3.60
CA GLU A 57 -10.26 -0.40 3.27
C GLU A 57 -9.91 -0.68 1.79
N PRO A 58 -10.48 0.04 0.79
CA PRO A 58 -10.07 -0.14 -0.61
C PRO A 58 -8.57 0.12 -0.84
N VAL A 59 -7.98 1.08 -0.12
CA VAL A 59 -6.56 1.40 -0.22
C VAL A 59 -5.72 0.31 0.43
N VAL A 60 -6.17 -0.26 1.55
CA VAL A 60 -5.52 -1.43 2.19
C VAL A 60 -5.53 -2.63 1.25
N SER A 61 -6.67 -2.92 0.62
CA SER A 61 -6.80 -3.99 -0.37
C SER A 61 -5.90 -3.77 -1.60
N ALA A 62 -5.81 -2.54 -2.10
CA ALA A 62 -4.90 -2.19 -3.19
C ALA A 62 -3.43 -2.34 -2.79
N MET A 63 -3.07 -1.93 -1.57
CA MET A 63 -1.74 -2.10 -1.01
C MET A 63 -1.35 -3.57 -0.97
N LEU A 64 -2.25 -4.47 -0.55
CA LEU A 64 -1.98 -5.91 -0.56
C LEU A 64 -1.67 -6.43 -1.97
N LEU A 65 -2.44 -6.03 -2.99
CA LEU A 65 -2.16 -6.42 -4.38
C LEU A 65 -0.78 -5.95 -4.86
N VAL A 66 -0.39 -4.71 -4.55
CA VAL A 66 0.94 -4.17 -4.89
C VAL A 66 2.04 -4.87 -4.09
N PHE A 67 1.79 -5.20 -2.82
CA PHE A 67 2.72 -5.95 -1.97
C PHE A 67 2.97 -7.36 -2.52
N GLY A 68 1.92 -8.09 -2.90
CA GLY A 68 2.04 -9.41 -3.51
C GLY A 68 2.84 -9.36 -4.82
N ASP A 69 2.60 -8.35 -5.66
CA ASP A 69 3.37 -8.13 -6.89
C ASP A 69 4.88 -7.94 -6.61
N LEU A 70 5.24 -7.11 -5.62
CA LEU A 70 6.64 -6.88 -5.23
C LEU A 70 7.31 -8.16 -4.68
N PHE A 71 6.55 -9.03 -4.02
CA PHE A 71 7.07 -10.26 -3.44
C PHE A 71 7.36 -11.33 -4.51
N GLU A 72 6.44 -11.48 -5.47
CA GLU A 72 6.51 -12.46 -6.56
C GLU A 72 7.42 -12.01 -7.71
N HIS A 73 7.37 -10.73 -8.09
CA HIS A 73 8.06 -10.18 -9.27
C HIS A 73 9.25 -9.30 -8.87
N ARG A 74 10.41 -9.93 -8.65
CA ARG A 74 11.57 -9.29 -8.00
C ARG A 74 12.53 -8.56 -8.92
N THR A 75 12.43 -8.78 -10.23
CA THR A 75 13.35 -8.19 -11.21
C THR A 75 12.68 -7.05 -11.94
N SER A 76 13.45 -6.00 -12.25
CA SER A 76 12.95 -4.86 -13.03
C SER A 76 12.59 -5.21 -14.48
N GLN A 77 13.09 -6.36 -14.97
CA GLN A 77 12.81 -6.93 -16.27
C GLN A 77 12.62 -8.44 -16.08
N SER A 78 11.65 -9.01 -16.77
CA SER A 78 11.35 -10.44 -16.81
C SER A 78 11.32 -10.91 -18.25
N GLU A 79 11.60 -12.20 -18.45
CA GLU A 79 11.47 -12.83 -19.77
C GLU A 79 10.00 -12.96 -20.20
N ILE A 80 9.10 -13.05 -19.20
CA ILE A 80 7.66 -13.17 -19.38
C ILE A 80 7.02 -11.79 -19.17
N GLN A 81 6.09 -11.43 -20.06
CA GLN A 81 5.30 -10.21 -19.91
C GLN A 81 4.35 -10.31 -18.71
N LEU A 82 4.37 -9.30 -17.85
CA LEU A 82 3.39 -9.13 -16.77
C LEU A 82 2.24 -8.21 -17.25
N TYR A 83 1.01 -8.53 -16.84
CA TYR A 83 -0.17 -7.74 -17.15
C TYR A 83 -0.66 -7.04 -15.89
N ALA A 84 -1.00 -5.75 -16.01
CA ALA A 84 -1.52 -4.99 -14.89
C ALA A 84 -2.87 -5.53 -14.42
N ASN A 85 -3.00 -5.78 -13.12
CA ASN A 85 -4.28 -6.07 -12.50
C ASN A 85 -5.04 -4.76 -12.26
N ALA A 86 -6.10 -4.51 -13.04
CA ALA A 86 -6.91 -3.30 -12.98
C ALA A 86 -7.55 -3.06 -11.59
N ALA A 87 -7.73 -4.11 -10.78
CA ALA A 87 -8.33 -3.98 -9.45
C ALA A 87 -7.53 -3.03 -8.54
N ALA A 88 -6.19 -3.08 -8.58
CA ALA A 88 -5.36 -2.25 -7.71
C ALA A 88 -5.60 -0.76 -7.98
N GLU A 89 -5.64 -0.35 -9.25
CA GLU A 89 -5.92 1.03 -9.63
C GLU A 89 -7.37 1.42 -9.32
N ASN A 90 -8.34 0.57 -9.68
CA ASN A 90 -9.77 0.85 -9.49
C ASN A 90 -10.12 1.05 -8.01
N LEU A 91 -9.52 0.28 -7.11
CA LEU A 91 -9.69 0.42 -5.67
C LEU A 91 -9.17 1.78 -5.18
N MET A 92 -7.95 2.15 -5.58
CA MET A 92 -7.35 3.43 -5.19
C MET A 92 -8.09 4.63 -5.80
N TRP A 93 -8.60 4.50 -7.03
CA TRP A 93 -9.24 5.60 -7.77
C TRP A 93 -10.37 6.28 -7.00
N SER A 94 -11.18 5.50 -6.29
CA SER A 94 -12.27 6.01 -5.46
C SER A 94 -11.81 6.86 -4.27
N CYS A 95 -10.55 6.69 -3.84
CA CYS A 95 -9.95 7.34 -2.68
C CYS A 95 -8.92 8.41 -3.07
N ARG A 96 -8.76 8.69 -4.37
CA ARG A 96 -7.81 9.70 -4.83
C ARG A 96 -8.30 11.10 -4.51
N ASN A 97 -7.42 11.90 -3.93
CA ASN A 97 -7.64 13.31 -3.75
C ASN A 97 -7.42 14.06 -5.08
N TRP A 98 -8.49 14.65 -5.61
CA TRP A 98 -8.47 15.34 -6.91
C TRP A 98 -8.32 16.85 -6.80
N HIS A 99 -8.78 17.43 -5.69
CA HIS A 99 -8.98 18.87 -5.58
C HIS A 99 -7.88 19.59 -4.79
N GLY A 100 -6.87 18.85 -4.30
CA GLY A 100 -5.97 19.37 -3.27
C GLY A 100 -6.74 19.64 -1.97
N VAL A 101 -6.02 19.86 -0.88
CA VAL A 101 -6.67 20.23 0.39
C VAL A 101 -6.72 21.75 0.46
N GLU A 102 -7.93 22.29 0.54
CA GLU A 102 -8.11 23.71 0.80
C GLU A 102 -7.40 24.06 2.11
N PRO A 103 -6.63 25.16 2.15
CA PRO A 103 -5.98 25.59 3.38
C PRO A 103 -7.07 25.79 4.44
N VAL A 104 -6.89 25.14 5.59
CA VAL A 104 -7.76 25.37 6.74
C VAL A 104 -7.58 26.84 7.13
N GLU A 105 -8.63 27.65 7.02
CA GLU A 105 -8.63 29.03 7.49
C GLU A 105 -8.23 29.04 8.97
N GLY A 106 -6.99 29.45 9.29
CA GLY A 106 -6.56 29.68 10.67
C GLY A 106 -5.16 29.26 11.10
N GLU A 107 -4.28 28.75 10.22
CA GLU A 107 -2.84 28.68 10.55
C GLU A 107 -2.10 29.95 10.07
N PRO A 108 -1.28 30.59 10.93
CA PRO A 108 -0.67 31.90 10.65
C PRO A 108 0.38 31.91 9.54
#